data_AF-A0A212DCM0-F1
#
_entry.id   AF-A0A212DCM0-F1
#
_cell.length_a   1.000
_cell.length_b   1.000
_cell.length_c   1.000
_cell.angle_alpha   90.00
_cell.angle_beta   90.00
_cell.angle_gamma   90.00
#
_symmetry.space_group_name_H-M   'P 1'
#
loop_
_entity.id
_entity.type
_entity.pdbx_description
1 polymer ?
#
loop_
_entity_poly.entity_id
_entity_poly.type
_entity_poly.pdbx_seq_one_letter_code
_entity_poly.pdbx_strand_id
1 'polypeptide(L)'
;MSPALMLALLVITLALPRARALDCHFGVAETVRNVSEQPLRWTTSQKNCGEGLGCQETVMIAQNELFMYLVLLKGCTEAANQEARVTEHSTGPGLSIISYTRVCRKNLCNDLATSLPLWSPRPPKVPGSVRCPVCLSAESCLSAPELTCPAESSHCYNGVLHLTAGGGTTRLPVQGCISQPGCNLLNGTRQVGPISLQETCYPQAILTCHRGSMLRMSPNLSQDPVTWSTTGEEQCNPGEVCQETLLLIDVGHRSILLGSKGCSQISTPAITIHSRPPGVLVASYARVCSSDYCNSAADSSVLVNALPRPAAPAPGHLQCPSCLVLGSCSESSNVMCPQGTSHCYKGQIFLSGGGVTAPVGIQGCVAHPSSTLLNRRRSIGVFNVLEE
;
A
#
# COMPACT_ATOMS: atom_id res chain seq x y z
N MET A 1 69.86 -11.17 -29.97
CA MET A 1 68.95 -10.00 -30.05
C MET A 1 69.82 -8.76 -30.16
N SER A 2 69.61 -7.91 -31.18
CA SER A 2 70.49 -6.77 -31.47
C SER A 2 70.35 -5.67 -30.40
N PRO A 3 71.44 -5.05 -29.92
CA PRO A 3 71.41 -3.99 -28.90
C PRO A 3 70.60 -2.76 -29.34
N ALA A 4 70.46 -2.53 -30.66
CA ALA A 4 69.61 -1.49 -31.21
C ALA A 4 68.11 -1.73 -30.97
N LEU A 5 67.67 -2.99 -30.90
CA LEU A 5 66.27 -3.34 -30.64
C LEU A 5 65.89 -3.12 -29.17
N MET A 6 66.85 -3.30 -28.25
CA MET A 6 66.67 -3.03 -26.81
C MET A 6 66.58 -1.52 -26.53
N LEU A 7 67.37 -0.68 -27.20
CA LEU A 7 67.24 0.78 -27.08
C LEU A 7 65.92 1.29 -27.68
N ALA A 8 65.46 0.73 -28.81
CA ALA A 8 64.17 1.09 -29.39
C ALA A 8 63.00 0.73 -28.46
N LEU A 9 63.05 -0.44 -27.79
CA LEU A 9 62.07 -0.83 -26.78
C LEU A 9 62.13 0.04 -25.51
N LEU A 10 63.31 0.49 -25.08
CA LEU A 10 63.46 1.41 -23.94
C LEU A 10 62.94 2.83 -24.24
N VAL A 11 63.11 3.31 -25.47
CA VAL A 11 62.61 4.64 -25.88
C VAL A 11 61.09 4.62 -26.05
N ILE A 12 60.49 3.51 -26.50
CA ILE A 12 59.04 3.36 -26.65
C ILE A 12 58.34 3.17 -25.29
N THR A 13 58.98 2.54 -24.29
CA THR A 13 58.42 2.47 -22.93
C THR A 13 58.46 3.80 -22.17
N LEU A 14 59.34 4.74 -22.56
CA LEU A 14 59.44 6.08 -21.96
C LEU A 14 58.49 7.13 -22.59
N ALA A 15 57.79 6.80 -23.68
CA ALA A 15 56.86 7.69 -24.38
C ALA A 15 55.37 7.36 -24.14
N LEU A 16 55.05 6.58 -23.11
CA LEU A 16 53.69 6.51 -22.59
C LEU A 16 53.37 7.85 -21.90
N PRO A 17 52.33 8.59 -22.29
CA PRO A 17 51.96 9.82 -21.62
C PRO A 17 51.69 9.49 -20.15
N ARG A 18 52.54 9.99 -19.24
CA ARG A 18 52.27 9.93 -17.80
C ARG A 18 50.86 10.44 -17.56
N ALA A 19 50.00 9.59 -16.99
CA ALA A 19 48.63 9.96 -16.64
C ALA A 19 48.69 11.10 -15.62
N ARG A 20 48.53 12.34 -16.10
CA ARG A 20 48.60 13.54 -15.26
C ARG A 20 47.54 13.45 -14.16
N ALA A 21 47.92 13.84 -12.94
CA ALA A 21 46.98 14.11 -11.86
C ALA A 21 45.88 15.07 -12.34
N LEU A 22 44.63 14.73 -12.06
CA LEU A 22 43.45 15.49 -12.46
C LEU A 22 42.88 16.24 -11.26
N ASP A 23 42.40 17.46 -11.46
CA ASP A 23 41.55 18.12 -10.47
C ASP A 23 40.09 17.72 -10.70
N CYS A 24 39.40 17.29 -9.65
CA CYS A 24 37.99 16.89 -9.72
C CYS A 24 37.17 17.68 -8.70
N HIS A 25 35.88 17.89 -8.99
CA HIS A 25 34.94 18.33 -7.98
C HIS A 25 34.81 17.26 -6.90
N PHE A 26 34.71 17.70 -5.64
CA PHE A 26 34.65 16.84 -4.46
C PHE A 26 33.55 17.30 -3.52
N GLY A 27 32.75 16.35 -3.04
CA GLY A 27 31.69 16.64 -2.10
C GLY A 27 30.76 15.46 -1.87
N VAL A 28 30.18 15.44 -0.68
CA VAL A 28 29.13 14.50 -0.28
C VAL A 28 27.97 15.33 0.24
N ALA A 29 26.76 15.06 -0.23
CA ALA A 29 25.55 15.61 0.35
C ALA A 29 24.48 14.53 0.41
N GLU A 30 23.79 14.48 1.55
CA GLU A 30 22.72 13.53 1.81
C GLU A 30 21.64 14.26 2.58
N THR A 31 20.43 14.36 2.02
CA THR A 31 19.42 15.21 2.64
C THR A 31 17.99 14.91 2.19
N VAL A 32 17.03 15.20 3.08
CA VAL A 32 15.60 15.23 2.79
C VAL A 32 15.16 16.69 2.61
N ARG A 33 14.34 16.95 1.58
CA ARG A 33 13.78 18.27 1.22
C ARG A 33 12.33 18.14 0.80
N ASN A 34 11.59 19.24 0.79
CA ASN A 34 10.27 19.24 0.17
C ASN A 34 10.39 19.16 -1.35
N VAL A 35 9.47 18.45 -2.00
CA VAL A 35 9.45 18.36 -3.47
C VAL A 35 9.26 19.72 -4.13
N SER A 36 8.61 20.66 -3.45
CA SER A 36 8.42 22.04 -3.91
C SER A 36 9.72 22.84 -4.06
N GLU A 37 10.83 22.37 -3.49
CA GLU A 37 12.13 23.02 -3.58
C GLU A 37 12.90 22.66 -4.86
N GLN A 38 12.36 21.78 -5.71
CA GLN A 38 12.99 21.42 -6.98
C GLN A 38 12.87 22.51 -8.05
N PRO A 39 13.88 22.63 -8.94
CA PRO A 39 15.13 21.87 -9.00
C PRO A 39 16.17 22.36 -7.99
N LEU A 40 16.90 21.43 -7.38
CA LEU A 40 17.96 21.75 -6.43
C LEU A 40 19.23 22.20 -7.16
N ARG A 41 20.00 23.08 -6.51
CA ARG A 41 21.34 23.50 -6.93
C ARG A 41 22.34 23.27 -5.81
N TRP A 42 23.58 22.96 -6.15
CA TRP A 42 24.64 22.72 -5.18
C TRP A 42 25.99 23.21 -5.66
N THR A 43 26.87 23.45 -4.70
CA THR A 43 28.28 23.80 -4.92
C THR A 43 29.17 22.77 -4.23
N THR A 44 30.31 22.47 -4.83
CA THR A 44 31.27 21.48 -4.30
C THR A 44 32.68 22.04 -4.30
N SER A 45 33.53 21.52 -3.42
CA SER A 45 34.95 21.86 -3.42
C SER A 45 35.67 21.17 -4.58
N GLN A 46 36.97 21.37 -4.69
CA GLN A 46 37.84 20.70 -5.65
C GLN A 46 38.91 19.93 -4.89
N LYS A 47 39.38 18.83 -5.48
CA LYS A 47 40.47 18.03 -4.94
C LYS A 47 41.35 17.54 -6.08
N ASN A 48 42.66 17.59 -5.86
CA ASN A 48 43.63 16.98 -6.75
C ASN A 48 43.62 15.45 -6.57
N CYS A 49 43.45 14.72 -7.66
CA CYS A 49 43.42 13.26 -7.70
C CYS A 49 44.79 12.73 -8.10
N GLY A 50 45.23 11.65 -7.44
CA GLY A 50 46.48 10.97 -7.75
C GLY A 50 46.58 10.50 -9.21
N GLU A 51 47.81 10.23 -9.65
CA GLU A 51 48.06 9.76 -11.02
C GLU A 51 47.21 8.52 -11.35
N GLY A 52 46.61 8.52 -12.54
CA GLY A 52 45.76 7.42 -13.01
C GLY A 52 44.31 7.43 -12.51
N LEU A 53 43.94 8.29 -11.56
CA LEU A 53 42.56 8.46 -11.10
C LEU A 53 41.73 9.34 -12.04
N GLY A 54 40.40 9.16 -11.99
CA GLY A 54 39.41 9.89 -12.78
C GLY A 54 38.43 10.62 -11.88
N CYS A 55 37.63 11.50 -12.46
CA CYS A 55 36.56 12.17 -11.75
C CYS A 55 35.28 11.34 -11.83
N GLN A 56 34.61 11.19 -10.70
CA GLN A 56 33.31 10.53 -10.59
C GLN A 56 32.28 11.48 -10.00
N GLU A 57 31.05 11.38 -10.51
CA GLU A 57 29.87 11.95 -9.89
C GLU A 57 28.71 10.97 -9.92
N THR A 58 27.93 10.98 -8.85
CA THR A 58 26.73 10.18 -8.70
C THR A 58 25.68 11.00 -7.98
N VAL A 59 24.48 11.04 -8.54
CA VAL A 59 23.31 11.65 -7.94
C VAL A 59 22.20 10.61 -7.90
N MET A 60 21.52 10.46 -6.77
CA MET A 60 20.33 9.63 -6.64
C MET A 60 19.24 10.44 -5.95
N ILE A 61 18.05 10.43 -6.54
CA ILE A 61 16.85 11.07 -5.99
C ILE A 61 15.78 10.01 -5.80
N ALA A 62 15.30 9.87 -4.56
CA ALA A 62 14.06 9.17 -4.25
C ALA A 62 13.02 10.22 -3.85
N GLN A 63 11.80 10.15 -4.38
CA GLN A 63 10.79 11.16 -4.09
C GLN A 63 9.38 10.57 -4.03
N ASN A 64 8.55 11.13 -3.15
CA ASN A 64 7.12 10.89 -3.06
C ASN A 64 6.35 12.20 -3.37
N GLU A 65 5.11 12.33 -2.92
CA GLU A 65 4.26 13.51 -3.10
C GLU A 65 4.77 14.76 -2.37
N LEU A 66 5.36 14.60 -1.18
CA LEU A 66 5.70 15.70 -0.28
C LEU A 66 7.20 15.94 -0.20
N PHE A 67 7.96 14.85 -0.18
CA PHE A 67 9.37 14.84 0.15
C PHE A 67 10.21 14.22 -0.97
N MET A 68 11.45 14.69 -1.05
CA MET A 68 12.51 14.08 -1.83
C MET A 68 13.72 13.83 -0.93
N TYR A 69 14.41 12.76 -1.20
CA TYR A 69 15.70 12.40 -0.63
C TYR A 69 16.75 12.46 -1.73
N LEU A 70 17.82 13.22 -1.50
CA LEU A 70 18.92 13.43 -2.42
C LEU A 70 20.20 12.85 -1.82
N VAL A 71 20.92 12.05 -2.62
CA VAL A 71 22.31 11.68 -2.38
C VAL A 71 23.16 12.21 -3.53
N LEU A 72 24.24 12.91 -3.19
CA LEU A 72 25.23 13.44 -4.11
C LEU A 72 26.61 12.99 -3.66
N LEU A 73 27.35 12.34 -4.56
CA LEU A 73 28.74 11.93 -4.36
C LEU A 73 29.59 12.43 -5.52
N LYS A 74 30.63 13.20 -5.22
CA LYS A 74 31.65 13.65 -6.18
C LYS A 74 33.05 13.38 -5.64
N GLY A 75 33.95 12.89 -6.48
CA GLY A 75 35.35 12.70 -6.09
C GLY A 75 36.20 11.97 -7.11
N CYS A 76 37.33 11.44 -6.64
CA CYS A 76 38.28 10.68 -7.44
C CYS A 76 37.89 9.19 -7.49
N THR A 77 38.16 8.50 -8.60
CA THR A 77 37.85 7.07 -8.77
C THR A 77 38.87 6.34 -9.65
N GLU A 78 39.02 5.03 -9.43
CA GLU A 78 39.74 4.12 -10.33
C GLU A 78 38.84 3.56 -11.44
N ALA A 79 37.51 3.66 -11.30
CA ALA A 79 36.54 3.07 -12.21
C ALA A 79 36.73 3.51 -13.67
N ALA A 80 36.48 2.62 -14.63
CA ALA A 80 36.63 2.94 -16.05
C ALA A 80 35.78 4.15 -16.46
N ASN A 81 36.23 4.86 -17.51
CA ASN A 81 35.49 5.97 -18.09
C ASN A 81 34.06 5.53 -18.46
N GLN A 82 33.07 6.31 -18.06
CA GLN A 82 31.66 6.03 -18.25
C GLN A 82 30.95 7.33 -18.65
N GLU A 83 30.34 7.32 -19.83
CA GLU A 83 29.49 8.43 -20.26
C GLU A 83 28.35 8.67 -19.27
N ALA A 84 27.87 9.91 -19.25
CA ALA A 84 26.78 10.32 -18.38
C ALA A 84 25.53 9.46 -18.64
N ARG A 85 24.99 8.86 -17.58
CA ARG A 85 23.83 7.98 -17.66
C ARG A 85 22.79 8.37 -16.63
N VAL A 86 21.56 8.59 -17.08
CA VAL A 86 20.37 8.68 -16.22
C VAL A 86 19.68 7.33 -16.21
N THR A 87 19.30 6.84 -15.03
CA THR A 87 18.59 5.57 -14.87
C THR A 87 17.36 5.77 -14.00
N GLU A 88 16.19 5.41 -14.52
CA GLU A 88 14.95 5.36 -13.77
C GLU A 88 14.82 3.95 -13.14
N HIS A 89 14.82 3.90 -11.81
CA HIS A 89 14.70 2.65 -11.06
C HIS A 89 13.23 2.35 -10.73
N SER A 90 12.45 3.40 -10.45
CA SER A 90 11.00 3.36 -10.30
C SER A 90 10.40 4.64 -10.84
N THR A 91 9.36 4.50 -11.66
CA THR A 91 8.66 5.59 -12.37
C THR A 91 7.22 5.78 -11.88
N GLY A 92 6.87 5.20 -10.74
CA GLY A 92 5.51 5.24 -10.20
C GLY A 92 5.01 6.67 -9.98
N PRO A 93 3.68 6.91 -10.12
CA PRO A 93 3.14 8.24 -9.95
C PRO A 93 3.28 8.70 -8.49
N GLY A 94 3.28 7.78 -7.52
CA GLY A 94 3.53 8.06 -6.10
C GLY A 94 5.00 8.12 -5.74
N LEU A 95 5.65 6.96 -5.69
CA LEU A 95 7.09 6.84 -5.45
C LEU A 95 7.87 6.73 -6.75
N SER A 96 8.95 7.50 -6.87
CA SER A 96 9.91 7.38 -7.97
C SER A 96 11.34 7.45 -7.47
N ILE A 97 12.23 6.68 -8.10
CA ILE A 97 13.67 6.68 -7.83
C ILE A 97 14.40 6.81 -9.15
N ILE A 98 15.28 7.80 -9.24
CA ILE A 98 16.08 8.10 -10.42
C ILE A 98 17.52 8.38 -10.02
N SER A 99 18.46 7.98 -10.86
CA SER A 99 19.87 8.25 -10.64
C SER A 99 20.58 8.79 -11.86
N TYR A 100 21.72 9.42 -11.62
CA TYR A 100 22.66 9.89 -12.61
C TYR A 100 24.07 9.44 -12.20
N THR A 101 24.84 8.87 -13.14
CA THR A 101 26.24 8.51 -12.92
C THR A 101 27.11 8.95 -14.08
N ARG A 102 28.35 9.38 -13.78
CA ARG A 102 29.37 9.68 -14.78
C ARG A 102 30.76 9.42 -14.20
N VAL A 103 31.65 8.88 -15.04
CA VAL A 103 33.08 8.79 -14.76
C VAL A 103 33.85 9.36 -15.94
N CYS A 104 34.69 10.35 -15.70
CA CYS A 104 35.34 11.11 -16.76
C CYS A 104 36.83 11.39 -16.44
N ARG A 105 37.65 11.59 -17.48
CA ARG A 105 39.12 11.69 -17.38
C ARG A 105 39.67 13.04 -17.85
N LYS A 106 38.98 14.12 -17.50
CA LYS A 106 39.36 15.51 -17.80
C LYS A 106 39.24 16.36 -16.54
N ASN A 107 40.06 17.41 -16.41
CA ASN A 107 39.96 18.33 -15.27
C ASN A 107 38.53 18.85 -15.10
N LEU A 108 38.04 18.75 -13.87
CA LEU A 108 36.75 19.26 -13.38
C LEU A 108 35.54 18.78 -14.20
N CYS A 109 35.63 17.60 -14.82
CA CYS A 109 34.58 17.11 -15.72
C CYS A 109 33.33 16.55 -15.02
N ASN A 110 33.40 16.37 -13.69
CA ASN A 110 32.27 15.94 -12.86
C ASN A 110 31.52 17.18 -12.33
N ASP A 111 30.97 17.97 -13.24
CA ASP A 111 30.50 19.34 -13.05
C ASP A 111 28.98 19.49 -12.87
N LEU A 112 28.22 18.40 -12.73
CA LEU A 112 26.77 18.50 -12.51
C LEU A 112 26.47 19.29 -11.22
N ALA A 113 25.79 20.43 -11.35
CA ALA A 113 25.52 21.39 -10.27
C ALA A 113 24.03 21.51 -9.90
N THR A 114 23.16 20.71 -10.52
CA THR A 114 21.70 20.78 -10.33
C THR A 114 21.01 19.44 -10.55
N SER A 115 19.78 19.29 -10.03
CA SER A 115 18.95 18.10 -10.21
C SER A 115 18.37 17.95 -11.63
N LEU A 116 18.55 18.91 -12.53
CA LEU A 116 18.27 18.78 -13.97
C LEU A 116 19.47 18.07 -14.65
N PRO A 117 19.51 16.72 -14.73
CA PRO A 117 18.62 15.97 -15.63
C PRO A 117 17.69 14.95 -14.96
N LEU A 118 17.76 14.79 -13.65
CA LEU A 118 16.99 13.80 -12.90
C LEU A 118 15.55 14.24 -12.60
N TRP A 119 15.22 15.50 -12.83
CA TRP A 119 13.91 16.05 -12.51
C TRP A 119 13.21 16.65 -13.71
N SER A 120 11.91 16.39 -13.79
CA SER A 120 10.96 17.07 -14.66
C SER A 120 9.68 17.39 -13.88
N PRO A 121 8.98 18.50 -14.20
CA PRO A 121 7.67 18.80 -13.62
C PRO A 121 6.69 17.67 -13.93
N ARG A 122 6.08 17.09 -12.89
CA ARG A 122 5.07 16.05 -13.06
C ARG A 122 3.69 16.66 -13.36
N PRO A 123 2.91 16.09 -14.29
CA PRO A 123 1.56 16.58 -14.59
C PRO A 123 0.62 16.40 -13.38
N PRO A 124 -0.49 17.18 -13.34
CA PRO A 124 -1.49 17.03 -12.28
C PRO A 124 -2.07 15.62 -12.28
N LYS A 125 -2.12 15.02 -11.09
CA LYS A 125 -2.57 13.64 -10.88
C LYS A 125 -4.10 13.58 -10.77
N VAL A 126 -4.73 12.60 -11.42
CA VAL A 126 -6.13 12.25 -11.16
C VAL A 126 -6.20 11.49 -9.83
N PRO A 127 -7.01 11.94 -8.85
CA PRO A 127 -7.16 11.24 -7.57
C PRO A 127 -7.74 9.83 -7.74
N GLY A 128 -7.16 8.85 -7.05
CA GLY A 128 -7.64 7.48 -6.95
C GLY A 128 -8.49 7.21 -5.70
N SER A 129 -8.75 5.94 -5.42
CA SER A 129 -9.53 5.48 -4.25
C SER A 129 -8.68 5.00 -3.08
N VAL A 130 -7.39 4.77 -3.29
CA VAL A 130 -6.46 4.26 -2.27
C VAL A 130 -5.84 5.43 -1.50
N ARG A 131 -5.68 5.27 -0.18
CA ARG A 131 -4.92 6.18 0.67
C ARG A 131 -3.73 5.45 1.25
N CYS A 132 -2.55 6.08 1.22
CA CYS A 132 -1.32 5.51 1.75
C CYS A 132 -0.59 6.52 2.63
N PRO A 133 0.13 6.06 3.66
CA PRO A 133 1.07 6.90 4.38
C PRO A 133 2.18 7.34 3.42
N VAL A 134 2.62 8.59 3.55
CA VAL A 134 3.67 9.19 2.71
C VAL A 134 4.83 9.66 3.58
N CYS A 135 5.98 9.02 3.41
CA CYS A 135 7.17 9.31 4.21
C CYS A 135 8.47 9.04 3.44
N LEU A 136 9.44 9.94 3.63
CA LEU A 136 10.85 9.78 3.29
C LEU A 136 11.63 10.44 4.41
N SER A 137 12.29 9.66 5.26
CA SER A 137 12.90 10.15 6.50
C SER A 137 14.22 9.45 6.78
N ALA A 138 15.18 10.15 7.36
CA ALA A 138 16.42 9.56 7.87
C ALA A 138 16.24 8.92 9.27
N GLU A 139 15.08 9.14 9.92
CA GLU A 139 14.79 8.66 11.27
C GLU A 139 13.69 7.59 11.27
N SER A 140 12.42 8.00 11.15
CA SER A 140 11.25 7.13 11.29
C SER A 140 10.05 7.63 10.48
N CYS A 141 9.15 6.71 10.15
CA CYS A 141 7.88 6.94 9.44
C CYS A 141 6.63 6.58 10.26
N LEU A 142 6.75 6.44 11.59
CA LEU A 142 5.64 5.98 12.46
C LEU A 142 4.42 6.90 12.48
N SER A 143 4.58 8.20 12.16
CA SER A 143 3.49 9.20 12.17
C SER A 143 3.31 9.89 10.82
N ALA A 144 3.51 9.13 9.74
CA ALA A 144 3.41 9.65 8.38
C ALA A 144 1.96 10.05 8.03
N PRO A 145 1.74 11.21 7.39
CA PRO A 145 0.41 11.60 6.92
C PRO A 145 -0.08 10.69 5.80
N GLU A 146 -1.38 10.39 5.78
CA GLU A 146 -2.01 9.65 4.69
C GLU A 146 -2.53 10.55 3.58
N LEU A 147 -2.08 10.30 2.35
CA LEU A 147 -2.51 11.01 1.15
C LEU A 147 -3.30 10.09 0.22
N THR A 148 -4.19 10.70 -0.57
CA THR A 148 -4.93 9.98 -1.63
C THR A 148 -3.97 9.71 -2.79
N CYS A 149 -3.85 8.44 -3.16
CA CYS A 149 -2.97 8.01 -4.22
C CYS A 149 -3.49 8.44 -5.61
N PRO A 150 -2.58 8.56 -6.60
CA PRO A 150 -2.97 8.69 -8.00
C PRO A 150 -3.84 7.51 -8.46
N ALA A 151 -4.74 7.72 -9.43
CA ALA A 151 -5.64 6.68 -9.94
C ALA A 151 -4.93 5.40 -10.44
N GLU A 152 -3.69 5.52 -10.93
CA GLU A 152 -2.86 4.41 -11.41
C GLU A 152 -2.14 3.64 -10.29
N SER A 153 -2.29 4.06 -9.03
CA SER A 153 -1.72 3.37 -7.87
C SER A 153 -2.80 2.59 -7.12
N SER A 154 -2.56 1.30 -6.94
CA SER A 154 -3.48 0.39 -6.26
C SER A 154 -2.97 -0.13 -4.91
N HIS A 155 -1.72 0.19 -4.53
CA HIS A 155 -1.09 -0.33 -3.33
C HIS A 155 -0.23 0.71 -2.59
N CYS A 156 0.03 0.42 -1.31
CA CYS A 156 0.97 1.18 -0.49
C CYS A 156 2.31 0.44 -0.40
N TYR A 157 3.40 1.17 -0.55
CA TYR A 157 4.74 0.73 -0.27
C TYR A 157 5.11 1.07 1.17
N ASN A 158 5.79 0.15 1.86
CA ASN A 158 6.40 0.39 3.15
C ASN A 158 7.69 -0.42 3.27
N GLY A 159 8.83 0.27 3.23
CA GLY A 159 10.12 -0.37 3.25
C GLY A 159 11.24 0.54 3.69
N VAL A 160 12.45 0.00 3.67
CA VAL A 160 13.69 0.69 3.99
C VAL A 160 14.67 0.45 2.86
N LEU A 161 15.22 1.54 2.32
CA LEU A 161 16.36 1.50 1.43
C LEU A 161 17.63 1.62 2.27
N HIS A 162 18.55 0.67 2.10
CA HIS A 162 19.88 0.72 2.68
C HIS A 162 20.85 1.17 1.59
N LEU A 163 21.53 2.28 1.84
CA LEU A 163 22.48 2.88 0.91
C LEU A 163 23.86 2.80 1.56
N THR A 164 24.76 1.99 0.99
CA THR A 164 26.12 1.82 1.50
C THR A 164 27.12 2.49 0.55
N ALA A 165 27.85 3.48 1.05
CA ALA A 165 28.88 4.20 0.32
C ALA A 165 29.95 4.74 1.28
N GLY A 166 31.20 4.83 0.84
CA GLY A 166 32.28 5.49 1.59
C GLY A 166 32.56 4.92 3.00
N GLY A 167 32.17 3.66 3.27
CA GLY A 167 32.33 3.00 4.57
C GLY A 167 31.16 3.17 5.54
N GLY A 168 30.10 3.88 5.17
CA GLY A 168 28.88 4.05 5.96
C GLY A 168 27.66 3.43 5.27
N THR A 169 26.62 3.13 6.05
CA THR A 169 25.32 2.68 5.57
C THR A 169 24.22 3.60 6.11
N THR A 170 23.50 4.25 5.21
CA THR A 170 22.28 5.00 5.53
C THR A 170 21.08 4.07 5.45
N ARG A 171 20.18 4.20 6.42
CA ARG A 171 18.85 3.57 6.41
C ARG A 171 17.81 4.64 6.11
N LEU A 172 17.12 4.50 4.99
CA LEU A 172 16.07 5.42 4.54
C LEU A 172 14.71 4.70 4.55
N PRO A 173 13.91 4.84 5.62
CA PRO A 173 12.48 4.53 5.60
C PRO A 173 11.74 5.24 4.47
N VAL A 174 10.93 4.49 3.72
CA VAL A 174 10.15 4.98 2.57
C VAL A 174 8.72 4.43 2.62
N GLN A 175 7.75 5.34 2.52
CA GLN A 175 6.33 5.04 2.36
C GLN A 175 5.71 5.89 1.26
N GLY A 176 4.77 5.32 0.52
CA GLY A 176 4.02 6.03 -0.52
C GLY A 176 3.26 5.09 -1.44
N CYS A 177 2.69 5.65 -2.51
CA CYS A 177 1.85 4.91 -3.44
C CYS A 177 2.66 4.19 -4.53
N ILE A 178 2.26 2.97 -4.88
CA ILE A 178 2.83 2.16 -5.96
C ILE A 178 1.74 1.50 -6.81
N SER A 179 2.06 1.25 -8.08
CA SER A 179 1.13 0.64 -9.06
C SER A 179 1.10 -0.89 -9.01
N GLN A 180 2.12 -1.52 -8.46
CA GLN A 180 2.20 -2.98 -8.33
C GLN A 180 2.51 -3.35 -6.89
N PRO A 181 1.91 -4.42 -6.34
CA PRO A 181 2.24 -4.89 -5.01
C PRO A 181 3.63 -5.51 -4.99
N GLY A 182 4.26 -5.50 -3.82
CA GLY A 182 5.51 -6.21 -3.58
C GLY A 182 6.69 -5.31 -3.23
N CYS A 183 7.81 -5.96 -2.95
CA CYS A 183 9.05 -5.32 -2.55
C CYS A 183 10.01 -5.18 -3.73
N ASN A 184 9.75 -4.19 -4.58
CA ASN A 184 10.50 -4.03 -5.82
C ASN A 184 10.64 -2.57 -6.26
N LEU A 185 10.77 -1.64 -5.32
CA LEU A 185 10.95 -0.22 -5.62
C LEU A 185 12.27 0.06 -6.36
N LEU A 186 13.29 -0.77 -6.16
CA LEU A 186 14.56 -0.67 -6.90
C LEU A 186 14.58 -1.46 -8.21
N ASN A 187 13.52 -2.22 -8.50
CA ASN A 187 13.42 -3.10 -9.67
C ASN A 187 14.66 -4.01 -9.86
N GLY A 188 15.14 -4.61 -8.77
CA GLY A 188 16.34 -5.44 -8.75
C GLY A 188 17.68 -4.69 -8.88
N THR A 189 17.68 -3.35 -8.95
CA THR A 189 18.91 -2.54 -8.93
C THR A 189 19.63 -2.72 -7.59
N ARG A 190 20.87 -3.22 -7.64
CA ARG A 190 21.72 -3.42 -6.44
C ARG A 190 22.85 -2.40 -6.32
N GLN A 191 23.10 -1.61 -7.36
CA GLN A 191 24.22 -0.67 -7.37
C GLN A 191 23.93 0.53 -8.26
N VAL A 192 24.29 1.72 -7.79
CA VAL A 192 24.28 2.98 -8.54
C VAL A 192 25.61 3.68 -8.31
N GLY A 193 26.48 3.69 -9.32
CA GLY A 193 27.83 4.23 -9.18
C GLY A 193 28.58 3.55 -8.01
N PRO A 194 29.07 4.32 -7.02
CA PRO A 194 29.77 3.77 -5.85
C PRO A 194 28.82 3.35 -4.73
N ILE A 195 27.50 3.50 -4.90
CA ILE A 195 26.49 3.23 -3.89
C ILE A 195 25.98 1.80 -4.08
N SER A 196 26.17 0.96 -3.07
CA SER A 196 25.49 -0.33 -2.99
C SER A 196 24.10 -0.12 -2.40
N LEU A 197 23.10 -0.71 -3.04
CA LEU A 197 21.70 -0.58 -2.68
C LEU A 197 21.13 -1.92 -2.23
N GLN A 198 20.42 -1.89 -1.11
CA GLN A 198 19.59 -3.00 -0.66
C GLN A 198 18.22 -2.49 -0.31
N GLU A 199 17.20 -3.13 -0.88
CA GLU A 199 15.81 -2.90 -0.51
C GLU A 199 15.41 -3.96 0.51
N THR A 200 15.02 -3.53 1.70
CA THR A 200 14.30 -4.38 2.64
C THR A 200 12.93 -3.76 2.83
N CYS A 201 11.93 -4.33 2.21
CA CYS A 201 10.59 -4.01 2.65
C CYS A 201 10.37 -4.69 3.98
N TYR A 202 9.36 -4.23 4.67
CA TYR A 202 8.73 -5.07 5.67
C TYR A 202 7.66 -5.84 4.91
N PRO A 203 7.91 -7.05 4.35
CA PRO A 203 6.80 -7.92 3.99
C PRO A 203 5.96 -8.32 5.22
N GLN A 204 6.37 -7.89 6.43
CA GLN A 204 6.14 -8.54 7.70
C GLN A 204 6.41 -7.58 8.89
N ALA A 205 5.91 -6.34 8.87
CA ALA A 205 5.69 -5.72 10.17
C ALA A 205 4.66 -6.62 10.85
N ILE A 206 5.00 -7.17 12.03
CA ILE A 206 4.04 -7.86 12.86
C ILE A 206 3.02 -6.79 13.24
N LEU A 207 1.95 -6.69 12.45
CA LEU A 207 0.90 -5.71 12.65
C LEU A 207 0.18 -6.08 13.93
N THR A 208 -0.02 -5.10 14.79
CA THR A 208 -0.89 -5.28 15.94
C THR A 208 -2.28 -4.78 15.56
N CYS A 209 -3.23 -5.69 15.40
CA CYS A 209 -4.59 -5.35 15.02
C CYS A 209 -5.52 -5.47 16.23
N HIS A 210 -6.61 -4.70 16.21
CA HIS A 210 -7.68 -4.95 17.14
C HIS A 210 -8.29 -6.33 16.84
N ARG A 211 -8.53 -7.10 17.90
CA ARG A 211 -9.14 -8.43 17.83
C ARG A 211 -10.50 -8.40 18.51
N GLY A 212 -11.48 -9.02 17.86
CA GLY A 212 -12.74 -9.34 18.52
C GLY A 212 -13.84 -9.73 17.58
N SER A 213 -14.92 -10.25 18.16
CA SER A 213 -16.15 -10.55 17.44
C SER A 213 -17.33 -9.91 18.15
N MET A 214 -18.37 -9.61 17.39
CA MET A 214 -19.65 -9.16 17.91
C MET A 214 -20.75 -10.02 17.31
N LEU A 215 -21.70 -10.40 18.15
CA LEU A 215 -22.99 -10.93 17.73
C LEU A 215 -24.07 -10.17 18.48
N ARG A 216 -24.93 -9.46 17.75
CA ARG A 216 -26.10 -8.78 18.30
C ARG A 216 -27.34 -9.27 17.60
N MET A 217 -28.37 -9.52 18.39
CA MET A 217 -29.71 -9.81 17.91
C MET A 217 -30.67 -8.85 18.59
N SER A 218 -31.28 -7.96 17.83
CA SER A 218 -32.29 -7.03 18.32
C SER A 218 -33.12 -6.50 17.16
N PRO A 219 -34.27 -5.86 17.43
CA PRO A 219 -34.92 -5.01 16.44
C PRO A 219 -33.99 -3.86 16.01
N ASN A 220 -34.25 -3.30 14.84
CA ASN A 220 -33.70 -2.03 14.34
C ASN A 220 -32.17 -1.93 14.16
N LEU A 221 -31.42 -3.04 14.07
CA LEU A 221 -29.95 -2.96 13.83
C LEU A 221 -29.59 -2.41 12.44
N SER A 222 -30.56 -2.32 11.53
CA SER A 222 -30.44 -1.65 10.22
C SER A 222 -30.65 -0.13 10.29
N GLN A 223 -31.08 0.40 11.44
CA GLN A 223 -31.39 1.82 11.64
C GLN A 223 -30.54 2.44 12.74
N ASP A 224 -30.39 1.73 13.86
CA ASP A 224 -29.72 2.20 15.07
C ASP A 224 -28.34 1.55 15.19
N PRO A 225 -27.24 2.29 14.94
CA PRO A 225 -25.90 1.77 15.11
C PRO A 225 -25.65 1.34 16.55
N VAL A 226 -25.11 0.14 16.70
CA VAL A 226 -24.64 -0.39 17.99
C VAL A 226 -23.13 -0.25 18.11
N THR A 227 -22.67 0.11 19.32
CA THR A 227 -21.26 0.15 19.69
C THR A 227 -20.73 -1.27 19.93
N TRP A 228 -19.44 -1.45 19.66
CA TRP A 228 -18.74 -2.70 19.93
C TRP A 228 -17.31 -2.46 20.36
N SER A 229 -16.97 -3.01 21.51
CA SER A 229 -15.61 -2.96 22.05
C SER A 229 -14.75 -4.06 21.46
N THR A 230 -13.47 -3.79 21.33
CA THR A 230 -12.46 -4.79 21.00
C THR A 230 -12.29 -5.73 22.19
N THR A 231 -12.21 -7.03 21.95
CA THR A 231 -11.97 -8.01 23.02
C THR A 231 -10.48 -8.15 23.36
N GLY A 232 -9.61 -7.58 22.52
CA GLY A 232 -8.18 -7.51 22.73
C GLY A 232 -7.46 -7.01 21.49
N GLU A 233 -6.19 -7.37 21.40
CA GLU A 233 -5.30 -7.12 20.28
C GLU A 233 -4.63 -8.43 19.87
N GLU A 234 -4.19 -8.52 18.63
CA GLU A 234 -3.41 -9.65 18.15
C GLU A 234 -2.30 -9.20 17.20
N GLN A 235 -1.18 -9.92 17.27
CA GLN A 235 -0.06 -9.78 16.37
C GLN A 235 -0.27 -10.65 15.14
N CYS A 236 -0.28 -10.02 13.97
CA CYS A 236 -0.50 -10.71 12.71
C CYS A 236 0.74 -11.44 12.21
N ASN A 237 0.51 -12.51 11.45
CA ASN A 237 1.59 -13.18 10.78
C ASN A 237 2.19 -12.27 9.68
N PRO A 238 3.47 -12.46 9.36
CA PRO A 238 4.06 -12.09 8.08
C PRO A 238 3.09 -12.09 6.89
N GLY A 239 2.84 -10.92 6.30
CA GLY A 239 2.01 -10.76 5.10
C GLY A 239 0.51 -10.61 5.35
N GLU A 240 0.03 -10.76 6.59
CA GLU A 240 -1.36 -10.47 6.95
C GLU A 240 -1.58 -8.97 7.12
N VAL A 241 -2.84 -8.54 6.96
CA VAL A 241 -3.30 -7.17 7.16
C VAL A 241 -4.38 -7.13 8.23
N CYS A 242 -4.59 -5.96 8.84
CA CYS A 242 -5.74 -5.78 9.73
C CYS A 242 -7.03 -5.79 8.91
N GLN A 243 -8.05 -6.45 9.44
CA GLN A 243 -9.39 -6.47 8.85
C GLN A 243 -10.46 -6.12 9.89
N GLU A 244 -11.54 -5.55 9.38
CA GLU A 244 -12.83 -5.46 10.08
C GLU A 244 -13.96 -5.78 9.11
N THR A 245 -14.87 -6.66 9.53
CA THR A 245 -16.01 -7.13 8.74
C THR A 245 -17.29 -7.03 9.58
N LEU A 246 -18.35 -6.46 9.02
CA LEU A 246 -19.72 -6.50 9.55
C LEU A 246 -20.65 -7.20 8.56
N LEU A 247 -21.56 -8.04 9.05
CA LEU A 247 -22.64 -8.66 8.28
C LEU A 247 -23.96 -8.43 9.01
N LEU A 248 -24.89 -7.73 8.34
CA LEU A 248 -26.23 -7.45 8.81
C LEU A 248 -27.24 -8.28 8.02
N ILE A 249 -28.12 -8.97 8.74
CA ILE A 249 -29.31 -9.64 8.20
C ILE A 249 -30.51 -9.06 8.92
N ASP A 250 -31.48 -8.54 8.18
CA ASP A 250 -32.68 -7.93 8.76
C ASP A 250 -33.93 -8.44 8.04
N VAL A 251 -34.86 -9.02 8.81
CA VAL A 251 -36.15 -9.51 8.32
C VAL A 251 -37.31 -8.55 8.67
N GLY A 252 -36.98 -7.33 9.11
CA GLY A 252 -37.91 -6.23 9.39
C GLY A 252 -38.22 -6.08 10.88
N HIS A 253 -38.72 -7.14 11.53
CA HIS A 253 -39.08 -7.10 12.96
C HIS A 253 -37.93 -7.58 13.88
N ARG A 254 -36.88 -8.17 13.30
CA ARG A 254 -35.70 -8.68 13.99
C ARG A 254 -34.51 -8.61 13.05
N SER A 255 -33.35 -8.28 13.61
CA SER A 255 -32.10 -8.22 12.87
C SER A 255 -30.99 -8.97 13.62
N ILE A 256 -30.02 -9.49 12.87
CA ILE A 256 -28.76 -10.02 13.39
C ILE A 256 -27.62 -9.20 12.80
N LEU A 257 -26.73 -8.74 13.65
CA LEU A 257 -25.49 -8.08 13.25
C LEU A 257 -24.30 -8.86 13.78
N LEU A 258 -23.48 -9.33 12.85
CA LEU A 258 -22.22 -10.01 13.13
C LEU A 258 -21.06 -9.06 12.83
N GLY A 259 -20.05 -9.07 13.68
CA GLY A 259 -18.84 -8.29 13.50
C GLY A 259 -17.60 -9.13 13.78
N SER A 260 -16.53 -8.89 13.05
CA SER A 260 -15.23 -9.51 13.25
C SER A 260 -14.12 -8.47 13.03
N LYS A 261 -13.10 -8.50 13.89
CA LYS A 261 -11.84 -7.76 13.76
C LYS A 261 -10.68 -8.71 13.99
N GLY A 262 -9.61 -8.54 13.22
CA GLY A 262 -8.37 -9.29 13.43
C GLY A 262 -7.41 -9.21 12.27
N CYS A 263 -6.60 -10.24 12.11
CA CYS A 263 -5.67 -10.45 11.01
C CYS A 263 -6.32 -11.23 9.86
N SER A 264 -5.94 -10.93 8.63
CA SER A 264 -6.34 -11.70 7.45
C SER A 264 -5.28 -11.66 6.36
N GLN A 265 -5.15 -12.76 5.62
CA GLN A 265 -4.21 -12.88 4.51
C GLN A 265 -4.59 -11.95 3.34
N ILE A 266 -5.86 -11.88 2.96
CA ILE A 266 -6.43 -10.90 2.00
C ILE A 266 -7.96 -10.97 2.12
N SER A 267 -8.61 -9.79 2.16
CA SER A 267 -10.03 -9.62 1.87
C SER A 267 -10.21 -8.33 1.07
N THR A 268 -11.05 -8.33 0.04
CA THR A 268 -11.31 -7.11 -0.74
C THR A 268 -12.20 -6.17 0.08
N PRO A 269 -11.80 -4.91 0.31
CA PRO A 269 -12.65 -3.97 1.01
C PRO A 269 -13.89 -3.70 0.17
N ALA A 270 -15.08 -3.82 0.77
CA ALA A 270 -16.32 -3.61 0.07
C ALA A 270 -17.47 -3.36 1.06
N ILE A 271 -18.31 -2.37 0.74
CA ILE A 271 -19.69 -2.34 1.21
C ILE A 271 -20.54 -3.02 0.13
N THR A 272 -21.31 -4.02 0.51
CA THR A 272 -22.15 -4.76 -0.44
C THR A 272 -23.54 -4.93 0.14
N ILE A 273 -24.56 -4.60 -0.64
CA ILE A 273 -25.96 -4.97 -0.36
C ILE A 273 -26.25 -6.22 -1.17
N HIS A 274 -26.44 -7.34 -0.51
CA HIS A 274 -26.65 -8.66 -1.12
C HIS A 274 -28.13 -8.88 -1.45
N SER A 275 -29.01 -8.53 -0.52
CA SER A 275 -30.47 -8.51 -0.71
C SER A 275 -31.01 -7.12 -0.36
N ARG A 276 -31.80 -6.53 -1.26
CA ARG A 276 -32.32 -5.17 -1.12
C ARG A 276 -33.75 -5.15 -0.55
N PRO A 277 -34.13 -4.10 0.18
CA PRO A 277 -35.53 -3.84 0.52
C PRO A 277 -36.38 -3.64 -0.74
N PRO A 278 -37.71 -3.90 -0.70
CA PRO A 278 -38.52 -4.27 0.47
C PRO A 278 -38.43 -5.76 0.85
N GLY A 279 -38.49 -6.07 2.14
CA GLY A 279 -38.39 -7.44 2.66
C GLY A 279 -37.07 -7.74 3.39
N VAL A 280 -36.51 -8.93 3.18
CA VAL A 280 -35.24 -9.33 3.81
C VAL A 280 -34.07 -8.51 3.25
N LEU A 281 -33.41 -7.75 4.12
CA LEU A 281 -32.18 -7.01 3.83
C LEU A 281 -30.98 -7.84 4.28
N VAL A 282 -29.99 -7.99 3.39
CA VAL A 282 -28.68 -8.55 3.74
C VAL A 282 -27.60 -7.62 3.23
N ALA A 283 -26.75 -7.12 4.12
CA ALA A 283 -25.72 -6.15 3.78
C ALA A 283 -24.43 -6.42 4.57
N SER A 284 -23.29 -6.07 4.00
CA SER A 284 -22.01 -6.26 4.64
C SER A 284 -21.07 -5.08 4.41
N TYR A 285 -20.18 -4.88 5.37
CA TYR A 285 -19.03 -3.99 5.29
C TYR A 285 -17.78 -4.82 5.52
N ALA A 286 -16.77 -4.65 4.68
CA ALA A 286 -15.45 -5.23 4.88
C ALA A 286 -14.40 -4.14 4.59
N ARG A 287 -13.42 -4.01 5.48
CA ARG A 287 -12.25 -3.15 5.29
C ARG A 287 -11.00 -3.92 5.64
N VAL A 288 -9.94 -3.66 4.88
CA VAL A 288 -8.57 -4.10 5.17
C VAL A 288 -7.65 -2.89 5.19
N CYS A 289 -6.62 -2.92 6.03
CA CYS A 289 -5.65 -1.84 6.17
C CYS A 289 -4.32 -2.36 6.74
N SER A 290 -3.24 -1.59 6.53
CA SER A 290 -1.86 -2.06 6.72
C SER A 290 -1.05 -1.19 7.69
N SER A 291 -1.70 -0.67 8.73
CA SER A 291 -1.09 0.06 9.84
C SER A 291 -1.60 -0.50 11.18
N ASP A 292 -0.82 -0.34 12.25
CA ASP A 292 -1.23 -0.84 13.57
C ASP A 292 -2.56 -0.23 14.00
N TYR A 293 -3.45 -1.07 14.55
CA TYR A 293 -4.75 -0.70 15.08
C TYR A 293 -5.70 0.01 14.09
N CYS A 294 -5.45 -0.09 12.78
CA CYS A 294 -6.23 0.64 11.78
C CYS A 294 -7.68 0.14 11.61
N ASN A 295 -7.98 -1.07 12.09
CA ASN A 295 -9.31 -1.68 12.12
C ASN A 295 -10.12 -1.24 13.36
N SER A 296 -10.28 0.08 13.50
CA SER A 296 -10.74 0.74 14.72
C SER A 296 -12.20 1.18 14.71
N ALA A 297 -13.07 0.65 13.83
CA ALA A 297 -14.49 1.03 13.86
C ALA A 297 -15.11 0.75 15.23
N ALA A 298 -15.55 1.80 15.91
CA ALA A 298 -16.09 1.76 17.28
C ALA A 298 -17.55 1.31 17.32
N ASP A 299 -18.25 1.40 16.20
CA ASP A 299 -19.67 1.08 16.07
C ASP A 299 -20.00 0.63 14.64
N SER A 300 -21.26 0.24 14.44
CA SER A 300 -21.77 -0.29 13.17
C SER A 300 -22.25 0.78 12.18
N SER A 301 -22.06 2.07 12.48
CA SER A 301 -22.43 3.17 11.57
C SER A 301 -21.69 3.11 10.24
N VAL A 302 -20.49 2.50 10.22
CA VAL A 302 -19.70 2.24 8.99
C VAL A 302 -20.46 1.38 7.96
N LEU A 303 -21.41 0.56 8.42
CA LEU A 303 -22.34 -0.19 7.57
C LEU A 303 -23.69 0.50 7.49
N VAL A 304 -24.29 0.83 8.64
CA VAL A 304 -25.68 1.31 8.74
C VAL A 304 -25.90 2.62 7.96
N ASN A 305 -24.94 3.54 7.97
CA ASN A 305 -25.06 4.80 7.23
C ASN A 305 -25.06 4.62 5.71
N ALA A 306 -24.53 3.51 5.20
CA ALA A 306 -24.51 3.19 3.78
C ALA A 306 -25.76 2.44 3.30
N LEU A 307 -26.64 2.03 4.23
CA LEU A 307 -27.85 1.31 3.88
C LEU A 307 -28.88 2.25 3.22
N PRO A 308 -29.69 1.73 2.27
CA PRO A 308 -30.83 2.47 1.76
C PRO A 308 -31.78 2.81 2.91
N ARG A 309 -32.27 4.05 2.97
CA ARG A 309 -33.31 4.48 3.91
C ARG A 309 -34.65 4.62 3.19
N PRO A 310 -35.31 3.52 2.80
CA PRO A 310 -36.66 3.62 2.25
C PRO A 310 -37.60 4.15 3.34
N ALA A 311 -38.60 4.94 2.92
CA ALA A 311 -39.73 5.25 3.79
C ALA A 311 -40.37 3.93 4.28
N ALA A 312 -40.98 3.96 5.47
CA ALA A 312 -41.69 2.80 6.00
C ALA A 312 -42.65 2.25 4.92
N PRO A 313 -42.41 1.03 4.40
CA PRO A 313 -43.17 0.54 3.27
C PRO A 313 -44.63 0.30 3.69
N ALA A 314 -45.57 0.72 2.84
CA ALA A 314 -46.99 0.44 3.08
C ALA A 314 -47.22 -1.08 3.17
N PRO A 315 -48.19 -1.54 3.99
CA PRO A 315 -48.53 -2.96 4.06
C PRO A 315 -49.00 -3.48 2.69
N GLY A 316 -48.45 -4.60 2.25
CA GLY A 316 -48.88 -5.32 1.07
C GLY A 316 -49.97 -6.36 1.37
N HIS A 317 -50.24 -7.24 0.40
CA HIS A 317 -51.28 -8.28 0.52
C HIS A 317 -50.72 -9.69 0.77
N LEU A 318 -49.42 -9.89 0.58
CA LEU A 318 -48.75 -11.18 0.79
C LEU A 318 -48.52 -11.41 2.28
N GLN A 319 -48.78 -12.63 2.76
CA GLN A 319 -48.35 -13.08 4.09
C GLN A 319 -47.28 -14.15 3.95
N CYS A 320 -46.19 -14.00 4.71
CA CYS A 320 -45.11 -14.97 4.74
C CYS A 320 -44.75 -15.33 6.18
N PRO A 321 -44.31 -16.58 6.43
CA PRO A 321 -43.58 -16.91 7.64
C PRO A 321 -42.36 -15.99 7.79
N SER A 322 -42.11 -15.48 8.99
CA SER A 322 -40.94 -14.69 9.30
C SER A 322 -40.23 -15.22 10.53
N CYS A 323 -38.93 -15.39 10.40
CA CYS A 323 -38.07 -15.93 11.43
C CYS A 323 -36.63 -15.51 11.14
N LEU A 324 -35.90 -15.15 12.20
CA LEU A 324 -34.47 -14.91 12.15
C LEU A 324 -33.85 -15.38 13.48
N VAL A 325 -33.12 -16.49 13.41
CA VAL A 325 -32.53 -17.16 14.59
C VAL A 325 -31.17 -17.77 14.26
N LEU A 326 -30.36 -17.98 15.30
CA LEU A 326 -29.20 -18.88 15.22
C LEU A 326 -29.71 -20.32 15.33
N GLY A 327 -29.37 -21.17 14.37
CA GLY A 327 -30.01 -22.48 14.20
C GLY A 327 -31.00 -22.49 13.05
N SER A 328 -32.04 -23.30 13.18
CA SER A 328 -33.10 -23.45 12.19
C SER A 328 -34.41 -22.88 12.71
N CYS A 329 -35.23 -22.34 11.81
CA CYS A 329 -36.56 -21.82 12.14
C CYS A 329 -37.53 -22.98 12.42
N SER A 330 -37.71 -23.32 13.70
CA SER A 330 -38.71 -24.28 14.19
C SER A 330 -40.07 -23.64 14.46
N GLU A 331 -40.08 -22.38 14.90
CA GLU A 331 -41.28 -21.58 15.11
C GLU A 331 -41.19 -20.28 14.28
N SER A 332 -42.27 -19.96 13.55
CA SER A 332 -42.35 -18.79 12.69
C SER A 332 -43.71 -18.13 12.83
N SER A 333 -43.74 -16.80 12.94
CA SER A 333 -44.98 -16.04 12.88
C SER A 333 -45.25 -15.58 11.45
N ASN A 334 -46.51 -15.55 11.04
CA ASN A 334 -46.89 -14.96 9.76
C ASN A 334 -46.91 -13.44 9.89
N VAL A 335 -46.21 -12.76 8.99
CA VAL A 335 -46.19 -11.29 8.91
C VAL A 335 -46.81 -10.84 7.59
N MET A 336 -47.45 -9.67 7.62
CA MET A 336 -47.91 -9.00 6.40
C MET A 336 -46.70 -8.37 5.72
N CYS A 337 -46.42 -8.80 4.49
CA CYS A 337 -45.25 -8.36 3.76
C CYS A 337 -45.41 -6.92 3.25
N PRO A 338 -44.32 -6.15 3.16
CA PRO A 338 -44.36 -4.81 2.62
C PRO A 338 -44.75 -4.80 1.13
N GLN A 339 -45.38 -3.70 0.69
CA GLN A 339 -45.68 -3.46 -0.70
C GLN A 339 -44.40 -3.52 -1.55
N GLY A 340 -44.47 -4.19 -2.70
CA GLY A 340 -43.33 -4.46 -3.57
C GLY A 340 -42.67 -5.84 -3.35
N THR A 341 -43.14 -6.61 -2.37
CA THR A 341 -42.79 -8.03 -2.24
C THR A 341 -43.79 -8.93 -2.98
N SER A 342 -43.31 -10.05 -3.52
CA SER A 342 -44.15 -11.00 -4.26
C SER A 342 -43.96 -12.47 -3.84
N HIS A 343 -42.93 -12.80 -3.05
CA HIS A 343 -42.64 -14.18 -2.63
C HIS A 343 -42.14 -14.27 -1.18
N CYS A 344 -42.21 -15.48 -0.63
CA CYS A 344 -41.61 -15.84 0.65
C CYS A 344 -40.28 -16.55 0.43
N TYR A 345 -39.28 -16.18 1.22
CA TYR A 345 -37.99 -16.84 1.30
C TYR A 345 -37.94 -17.75 2.53
N LYS A 346 -37.34 -18.93 2.37
CA LYS A 346 -36.98 -19.85 3.45
C LYS A 346 -35.64 -20.49 3.09
N GLY A 347 -34.64 -20.29 3.92
CA GLY A 347 -33.32 -20.87 3.74
C GLY A 347 -32.47 -20.76 4.99
N GLN A 348 -31.25 -21.27 4.89
CA GLN A 348 -30.28 -21.23 5.99
C GLN A 348 -28.93 -20.76 5.47
N ILE A 349 -28.29 -19.83 6.20
CA ILE A 349 -26.94 -19.37 5.89
C ILE A 349 -26.00 -19.91 6.96
N PHE A 350 -25.10 -20.81 6.57
CA PHE A 350 -24.02 -21.27 7.43
C PHE A 350 -22.85 -20.30 7.34
N LEU A 351 -22.53 -19.68 8.47
CA LEU A 351 -21.40 -18.79 8.63
C LEU A 351 -20.26 -19.53 9.31
N SER A 352 -19.05 -19.39 8.78
CA SER A 352 -17.81 -19.85 9.43
C SER A 352 -16.68 -18.85 9.21
N GLY A 353 -15.79 -18.70 10.19
CA GLY A 353 -14.67 -17.76 10.12
C GLY A 353 -14.91 -16.48 10.93
N GLY A 354 -13.87 -15.65 11.07
CA GLY A 354 -13.96 -14.40 11.84
C GLY A 354 -14.33 -14.57 13.32
N GLY A 355 -14.16 -15.77 13.89
CA GLY A 355 -14.56 -16.11 15.26
C GLY A 355 -16.04 -16.49 15.42
N VAL A 356 -16.80 -16.61 14.32
CA VAL A 356 -18.20 -17.04 14.33
C VAL A 356 -18.34 -18.33 13.54
N THR A 357 -19.00 -19.32 14.16
CA THR A 357 -19.45 -20.53 13.47
C THR A 357 -20.89 -20.79 13.88
N ALA A 358 -21.84 -20.45 13.01
CA ALA A 358 -23.24 -20.64 13.30
C ALA A 358 -24.09 -20.76 12.03
N PRO A 359 -25.08 -21.66 12.00
CA PRO A 359 -26.19 -21.56 11.06
C PRO A 359 -27.11 -20.38 11.44
N VAL A 360 -27.61 -19.68 10.43
CA VAL A 360 -28.61 -18.62 10.57
C VAL A 360 -29.84 -19.01 9.76
N GLY A 361 -30.93 -19.34 10.46
CA GLY A 361 -32.21 -19.67 9.85
C GLY A 361 -32.96 -18.39 9.51
N ILE A 362 -33.43 -18.29 8.26
CA ILE A 362 -34.07 -17.08 7.73
C ILE A 362 -35.38 -17.44 7.04
N GLN A 363 -36.45 -16.76 7.44
CA GLN A 363 -37.71 -16.71 6.73
C GLN A 363 -38.20 -15.27 6.63
N GLY A 364 -38.74 -14.88 5.49
CA GLY A 364 -39.29 -13.54 5.31
C GLY A 364 -39.73 -13.25 3.89
N CYS A 365 -40.12 -12.00 3.66
CA CYS A 365 -40.63 -11.55 2.37
C CYS A 365 -39.50 -11.13 1.43
N VAL A 366 -39.64 -11.35 0.13
CA VAL A 366 -38.67 -10.91 -0.90
C VAL A 366 -39.36 -10.31 -2.12
N ALA A 367 -38.69 -9.35 -2.76
CA ALA A 367 -39.18 -8.62 -3.93
C ALA A 367 -39.22 -9.44 -5.23
N HIS A 368 -38.33 -10.43 -5.36
CA HIS A 368 -38.21 -11.25 -6.56
C HIS A 368 -38.12 -12.73 -6.18
N PRO A 369 -38.56 -13.65 -7.06
CA PRO A 369 -38.41 -15.08 -6.84
C PRO A 369 -36.92 -15.42 -6.95
N SER A 370 -36.25 -15.46 -5.80
CA SER A 370 -34.86 -15.87 -5.69
C SER A 370 -34.74 -17.03 -4.73
N SER A 371 -33.96 -18.04 -5.12
CA SER A 371 -33.56 -19.12 -4.22
C SER A 371 -32.36 -18.74 -3.36
N THR A 372 -31.83 -17.52 -3.48
CA THR A 372 -30.60 -17.07 -2.78
C THR A 372 -30.69 -15.58 -2.39
N LEU A 373 -30.33 -15.23 -1.18
CA LEU A 373 -30.15 -13.86 -0.70
C LEU A 373 -28.72 -13.35 -0.95
N LEU A 374 -27.74 -14.26 -1.05
CA LEU A 374 -26.33 -13.92 -1.22
C LEU A 374 -25.84 -14.05 -2.67
N ASN A 375 -26.75 -14.35 -3.61
CA ASN A 375 -26.42 -14.57 -5.03
C ASN A 375 -25.24 -15.56 -5.22
N ARG A 376 -25.26 -16.66 -4.45
CA ARG A 376 -24.22 -17.72 -4.45
C ARG A 376 -22.80 -17.25 -4.11
N ARG A 377 -22.66 -16.10 -3.46
CA ARG A 377 -21.38 -15.65 -2.90
C ARG A 377 -20.90 -16.67 -1.87
N ARG A 378 -19.60 -16.97 -1.86
CA ARG A 378 -18.97 -17.95 -0.96
C ARG A 378 -18.23 -17.33 0.21
N SER A 379 -17.96 -16.03 0.15
CA SER A 379 -17.28 -15.29 1.21
C SER A 379 -17.75 -13.84 1.32
N ILE A 380 -17.80 -13.33 2.55
CA ILE A 380 -18.11 -11.95 2.90
C ILE A 380 -17.06 -11.49 3.91
N GLY A 381 -16.14 -10.63 3.49
CA GLY A 381 -15.03 -10.24 4.36
C GLY A 381 -14.20 -11.47 4.76
N VAL A 382 -14.11 -11.73 6.07
CA VAL A 382 -13.49 -12.94 6.65
C VAL A 382 -14.45 -14.11 6.90
N PHE A 383 -15.74 -13.94 6.63
CA PHE A 383 -16.72 -15.00 6.78
C PHE A 383 -16.81 -15.83 5.50
N ASN A 384 -16.64 -17.14 5.62
CA ASN A 384 -17.11 -18.09 4.63
C ASN A 384 -18.61 -18.29 4.83
N VAL A 385 -19.33 -18.29 3.72
CA VAL A 385 -20.80 -18.38 3.72
C VAL A 385 -21.25 -19.50 2.78
N LEU A 386 -22.16 -20.32 3.27
CA LEU A 386 -22.86 -21.34 2.51
C LEU A 386 -24.36 -21.12 2.71
N GLU A 387 -25.07 -20.84 1.62
CA GLU A 387 -26.52 -20.64 1.61
C GLU A 387 -27.21 -21.87 1.05
N GLU A 388 -28.15 -22.43 1.82
CA GLU A 388 -28.95 -23.62 1.51
C GLU A 388 -30.44 -23.33 1.46
#